data_AF-A0A949UFK8-F1
#
_entry.id   AF-A0A949UFK8-F1
#
_cell.length_a   1.000
_cell.length_b   1.000
_cell.length_c   1.000
_cell.angle_alpha   90.00
_cell.angle_beta   90.00
_cell.angle_gamma   90.00
#
_symmetry.space_group_name_H-M   'P 1'
#
loop_
_entity.id
_entity.type
_entity.pdbx_description
1 polymer ?
#
loop_
_entity_poly.entity_id
_entity_poly.type
_entity_poly.pdbx_seq_one_letter_code
_entity_poly.pdbx_strand_id
1 'polypeptide(L)'
;MSDTFTLDGKVYQSRLLVGTGKYRDMAETQQAVAASGAEIVTVAVRRSNIGQNPDEPNILEVLPPDKYTILPNTAFCYTADEAVRTCRLAREMLD
;
A
#
# COMPACT_ATOMS: atom_id res chain seq x y z
N MET A 1 27.23 1.89 -11.60
CA MET A 1 25.82 2.37 -11.64
C MET A 1 25.09 1.72 -10.49
N SER A 2 24.29 2.46 -9.72
CA SER A 2 23.41 1.84 -8.72
C SER A 2 22.27 1.13 -9.46
N ASP A 3 21.99 -0.13 -9.11
CA ASP A 3 20.92 -0.92 -9.73
C ASP A 3 19.56 -0.50 -9.17
N THR A 4 18.97 0.54 -9.76
CA THR A 4 17.75 1.18 -9.27
C THR A 4 16.51 0.76 -10.07
N PHE A 5 15.33 0.91 -9.46
CA PHE A 5 14.04 0.73 -10.11
C PHE A 5 13.36 2.08 -10.32
N THR A 6 12.96 2.40 -11.55
CA THR A 6 12.23 3.65 -11.85
C THR A 6 10.80 3.32 -12.27
N LEU A 7 9.83 3.94 -11.62
CA LEU A 7 8.41 3.82 -11.94
C LEU A 7 7.77 5.20 -11.91
N ASP A 8 7.14 5.59 -13.01
CA ASP A 8 6.49 6.91 -13.18
C ASP A 8 7.39 8.10 -12.79
N GLY A 9 8.66 8.05 -13.22
CA GLY A 9 9.65 9.09 -12.91
C GLY A 9 10.20 9.09 -11.47
N LYS A 10 9.65 8.27 -10.56
CA LYS A 10 10.17 8.08 -9.20
C LYS A 10 11.19 6.94 -9.17
N VAL A 11 12.32 7.18 -8.51
CA VAL A 11 13.42 6.22 -8.38
C VAL A 11 13.36 5.55 -7.01
N TYR A 12 13.52 4.22 -7.00
CA TYR A 12 13.56 3.35 -5.84
C TYR A 12 14.89 2.59 -5.83
N GLN A 13 15.45 2.38 -4.64
CA GLN A 13 16.63 1.53 -4.43
C GLN A 13 16.22 0.05 -4.35
N SER A 14 15.06 -0.23 -3.75
CA SER A 14 14.54 -1.58 -3.60
C SER A 14 13.70 -1.99 -4.81
N ARG A 15 13.98 -3.19 -5.33
CA ARG A 15 13.17 -3.88 -6.34
C ARG A 15 12.10 -4.79 -5.72
N LEU A 16 12.02 -4.84 -4.38
CA LEU A 16 11.06 -5.65 -3.65
C LEU A 16 9.82 -4.83 -3.32
N LEU A 17 8.67 -5.26 -3.82
CA LEU A 17 7.35 -4.77 -3.45
C LEU A 17 6.73 -5.73 -2.44
N VAL A 18 6.13 -5.21 -1.37
CA VAL A 18 5.52 -6.04 -0.31
C VAL A 18 4.02 -5.76 -0.20
N GLY A 19 3.21 -6.77 0.08
CA GLY A 19 1.79 -6.61 0.40
C GLY A 19 1.50 -6.82 1.90
N THR A 20 0.41 -6.25 2.39
CA THR A 20 0.10 -6.20 3.84
C THR A 20 -0.98 -7.18 4.32
N GLY A 21 -1.64 -7.90 3.42
CA GLY A 21 -2.90 -8.59 3.72
C GLY A 21 -2.82 -9.92 4.48
N LYS A 22 -1.67 -10.33 5.02
CA LYS A 22 -1.48 -11.65 5.65
C LYS A 22 -0.68 -11.65 6.97
N TYR A 23 -0.30 -10.49 7.47
CA TYR A 23 0.34 -10.39 8.78
C TYR A 23 -0.68 -10.57 9.90
N ARG A 24 -0.22 -11.02 11.06
CA ARG A 24 -1.02 -11.24 12.27
C ARG A 24 -1.64 -9.94 12.77
N ASP A 25 -0.87 -8.85 12.76
CA ASP A 25 -1.27 -7.55 13.26
C ASP A 25 -0.44 -6.42 12.62
N MET A 26 -0.76 -5.17 13.00
CA MET A 26 -0.08 -3.97 12.50
C MET A 26 1.37 -3.85 12.95
N ALA A 27 1.70 -4.35 14.14
CA ALA A 27 3.08 -4.31 14.65
C ALA A 27 3.97 -5.26 13.84
N GLU A 28 3.49 -6.48 13.56
CA GLU A 28 4.19 -7.42 12.68
C GLU A 28 4.31 -6.86 11.25
N THR A 29 3.25 -6.23 10.73
CA THR A 29 3.29 -5.57 9.41
C THR A 29 4.38 -4.50 9.36
N GLN A 30 4.45 -3.62 10.36
CA GLN A 30 5.45 -2.56 10.43
C GLN A 30 6.88 -3.12 10.44
N GLN A 31 7.12 -4.11 11.31
CA GLN A 31 8.43 -4.74 11.48
C GLN A 31 8.85 -5.48 10.20
N ALA A 32 7.95 -6.24 9.60
CA ALA A 32 8.24 -7.01 8.39
C ALA A 32 8.53 -6.10 7.19
N VAL A 33 7.74 -5.04 6.98
CA VAL A 33 7.98 -4.08 5.90
C VAL A 33 9.30 -3.36 6.13
N ALA A 34 9.57 -2.88 7.35
CA ALA A 34 10.84 -2.21 7.65
C ALA A 34 12.05 -3.12 7.42
N ALA A 35 11.98 -4.38 7.88
CA ALA A 35 13.05 -5.36 7.68
C ALA A 35 13.25 -5.75 6.21
N SER A 36 12.20 -5.72 5.39
CA SER A 36 12.28 -6.05 3.97
C SER A 36 13.03 -5.00 3.12
N GLY A 37 13.14 -3.75 3.61
CA GLY A 37 13.66 -2.64 2.83
C GLY A 37 12.78 -2.24 1.64
N ALA A 38 11.52 -2.68 1.59
CA ALA A 38 10.59 -2.30 0.54
C ALA A 38 10.21 -0.81 0.66
N GLU A 39 10.24 -0.12 -0.47
CA GLU A 39 9.83 1.29 -0.57
C GLU A 39 8.41 1.44 -1.15
N ILE A 40 7.89 0.39 -1.79
CA ILE A 40 6.55 0.33 -2.36
C ILE A 40 5.78 -0.78 -1.64
N VAL A 41 4.65 -0.41 -1.03
CA VAL A 41 3.84 -1.33 -0.23
C VAL A 41 2.41 -1.36 -0.76
N THR A 42 1.93 -2.54 -1.11
CA THR A 42 0.59 -2.73 -1.68
C THR A 42 -0.46 -2.93 -0.60
N VAL A 43 -1.61 -2.27 -0.74
CA VAL A 43 -2.74 -2.36 0.19
C VAL A 43 -4.03 -2.66 -0.56
N ALA A 44 -4.84 -3.58 -0.02
CA ALA A 44 -6.13 -3.93 -0.60
C ALA A 44 -7.21 -3.01 -0.03
N VAL A 45 -7.67 -2.05 -0.84
CA VAL A 45 -8.63 -0.99 -0.43
C VAL A 45 -9.91 -1.56 0.16
N ARG A 46 -10.38 -2.71 -0.35
CA ARG A 46 -11.62 -3.37 0.11
C ARG A 46 -11.46 -4.17 1.42
N ARG A 47 -10.22 -4.36 1.93
CA ARG A 47 -9.94 -5.19 3.12
C ARG A 47 -9.17 -4.48 4.22
N SER A 48 -8.47 -3.40 3.90
CA SER A 48 -7.68 -2.63 4.85
C SER A 48 -8.31 -1.26 5.03
N ASN A 49 -8.40 -0.80 6.27
CA ASN A 49 -8.69 0.60 6.52
C ASN A 49 -7.47 1.45 6.17
N ILE A 50 -7.64 2.33 5.18
CA ILE A 50 -6.66 3.32 4.73
C ILE A 50 -7.15 4.75 5.02
N GLY A 51 -8.20 4.90 5.85
CA GLY A 51 -8.78 6.19 6.22
C GLY A 51 -10.30 6.29 5.97
N GLN A 52 -10.91 5.26 5.36
CA GLN A 52 -12.36 5.27 5.11
C GLN A 52 -13.22 5.15 6.38
N ASN A 53 -12.68 4.54 7.44
CA ASN A 53 -13.38 4.32 8.71
C ASN A 53 -12.56 4.95 9.86
N PRO A 54 -12.99 6.09 10.43
CA PRO A 54 -12.22 6.79 11.47
C PRO A 54 -12.05 6.01 12.78
N ASP A 55 -12.99 5.13 13.09
CA ASP A 55 -13.04 4.37 14.35
C ASP A 55 -12.28 3.02 14.29
N GLU A 56 -11.69 2.70 13.13
CA GLU A 56 -10.96 1.45 12.91
C GLU A 56 -9.45 1.70 12.75
N PRO A 57 -8.58 0.75 13.15
CA PRO A 57 -7.14 0.89 12.96
C PRO A 57 -6.76 1.18 11.50
N ASN A 58 -6.02 2.26 11.24
CA ASN A 58 -5.62 2.65 9.90
C ASN A 58 -4.21 2.13 9.56
N ILE A 59 -4.06 1.39 8.46
CA ILE A 59 -2.77 0.83 8.03
C ILE A 59 -1.71 1.92 7.75
N LEU A 60 -2.15 3.14 7.42
CA LEU A 60 -1.25 4.28 7.18
C LEU A 60 -0.56 4.77 8.45
N GLU A 61 -1.05 4.41 9.64
CA GLU A 61 -0.37 4.72 10.92
C GLU A 61 0.94 3.95 11.06
N VAL A 62 1.00 2.72 10.52
CA VAL A 62 2.21 1.89 10.54
C VAL A 62 3.01 1.96 9.25
N LEU A 63 2.38 2.39 8.16
CA LEU A 63 2.98 2.60 6.85
C LEU A 63 2.73 4.02 6.36
N PRO A 64 3.43 5.02 6.94
CA PRO A 64 3.13 6.41 6.64
C PRO A 64 3.58 6.77 5.20
N PRO A 65 2.76 7.52 4.43
CA PRO A 65 3.03 7.85 3.02
C PRO A 65 4.28 8.71 2.76
N ASP A 66 4.80 9.37 3.80
CA ASP A 66 6.07 10.13 3.74
C ASP A 66 7.30 9.21 3.64
N LYS A 67 7.18 7.98 4.14
CA LYS A 67 8.23 6.96 4.12
C LYS A 67 8.05 5.93 3.01
N TYR A 68 6.82 5.54 2.71
CA TYR A 68 6.52 4.48 1.73
C TYR A 68 5.66 5.01 0.60
N THR A 69 5.89 4.49 -0.61
CA THR A 69 4.89 4.61 -1.68
C THR A 69 3.80 3.58 -1.42
N ILE A 70 2.62 4.06 -1.05
CA ILE A 70 1.44 3.21 -0.93
C ILE A 70 0.90 2.92 -2.33
N LEU A 71 0.77 1.64 -2.67
CA LEU A 71 0.25 1.16 -3.96
C LEU A 71 -1.08 0.44 -3.75
N PRO A 72 -2.21 1.16 -3.78
CA PRO A 72 -3.53 0.53 -3.69
C PRO A 72 -3.75 -0.47 -4.82
N ASN A 73 -4.40 -1.58 -4.51
CA ASN A 73 -4.81 -2.57 -5.49
C ASN A 73 -6.32 -2.82 -5.48
N THR A 74 -6.80 -3.42 -6.57
CA THR A 74 -8.21 -3.75 -6.81
C THR A 74 -8.55 -5.19 -6.41
N ALA A 75 -7.87 -5.77 -5.42
CA ALA A 75 -8.20 -7.11 -4.95
C ALA A 75 -9.69 -7.20 -4.58
N PHE A 76 -10.31 -8.35 -4.86
CA PHE A 76 -11.76 -8.60 -4.69
C PHE A 76 -12.67 -7.78 -5.61
N CYS A 77 -12.14 -7.20 -6.69
CA CYS A 77 -12.99 -6.72 -7.79
C CYS A 77 -13.15 -7.84 -8.81
N TYR A 78 -14.39 -8.13 -9.19
CA TYR A 78 -14.75 -9.17 -10.15
C TYR A 78 -15.18 -8.60 -11.50
N THR A 79 -15.36 -7.27 -11.58
CA THR A 79 -15.68 -6.55 -12.81
C THR A 79 -14.76 -5.35 -12.99
N ALA A 80 -14.66 -4.85 -14.24
CA ALA A 80 -13.91 -3.64 -14.54
C ALA A 80 -14.48 -2.41 -13.81
N ASP A 81 -15.80 -2.29 -13.72
CA ASP A 81 -16.46 -1.19 -13.02
C ASP A 81 -16.13 -1.17 -11.52
N GLU A 82 -16.08 -2.35 -10.88
CA GLU A 82 -15.64 -2.47 -9.49
C GLU A 82 -14.17 -2.06 -9.32
N ALA A 83 -13.30 -2.48 -10.24
CA ALA A 83 -11.88 -2.14 -10.20
C ALA A 83 -11.67 -0.63 -10.35
N VAL A 84 -12.30 -0.02 -11.36
CA VAL A 84 -12.20 1.43 -11.61
C VAL A 84 -12.77 2.24 -10.45
N ARG A 85 -13.90 1.81 -9.87
CA ARG A 85 -14.46 2.47 -8.67
C ARG A 85 -13.49 2.39 -7.49
N THR A 86 -12.86 1.23 -7.28
CA THR A 86 -11.88 1.02 -6.20
C THR A 86 -10.64 1.91 -6.41
N CYS A 87 -10.15 2.05 -7.64
CA CYS A 87 -9.07 2.99 -7.96
C CYS A 87 -9.43 4.44 -7.65
N ARG A 88 -10.66 4.88 -7.96
CA ARG A 88 -11.12 6.25 -7.65
C ARG A 88 -11.18 6.51 -6.15
N LEU A 89 -11.73 5.56 -5.37
CA LEU A 89 -11.77 5.66 -3.91
C LEU A 89 -10.37 5.73 -3.31
N ALA A 90 -9.45 4.88 -3.79
CA ALA A 90 -8.08 4.86 -3.30
C ALA A 90 -7.35 6.18 -3.54
N ARG A 91 -7.61 6.82 -4.70
CA ARG A 91 -7.06 8.13 -5.02
C ARG A 91 -7.57 9.19 -4.04
N GLU A 92 -8.88 9.26 -3.81
CA GLU A 92 -9.48 10.24 -2.88
C GLU A 92 -9.02 10.09 -1.42
N MET A 93 -8.58 8.89 -1.01
CA MET A 93 -8.08 8.63 0.34
C MET A 93 -6.59 8.94 0.53
N LEU A 94 -5.83 9.02 -0.58
CA LEU A 94 -4.39 9.27 -0.57
C LEU A 94 -4.02 10.68 -1.04
N ASP A 95 -4.97 11.42 -1.61
CA ASP A 95 -4.90 12.85 -1.90
C ASP A 95 -5.01 13.68 -0.61
#